data_AF-A0A4Q3BST5-F1
#
_entry.id   AF-A0A4Q3BST5-F1
#
_cell.length_a   1.000
_cell.length_b   1.000
_cell.length_c   1.000
_cell.angle_alpha   90.00
_cell.angle_beta   90.00
_cell.angle_gamma   90.00
#
_symmetry.space_group_name_H-M   'P 1'
#
loop_
_entity.id
_entity.type
_entity.pdbx_description
1 polymer ?
#
loop_
_entity_poly.entity_id
_entity_poly.type
_entity_poly.pdbx_seq_one_letter_code
_entity_poly.pdbx_strand_id
1 'polypeptide(L)'
;MSYEEKLDFVLKRLYEKSAFYMPEIILCDYLSPNVSQNEFQEFKHKLISDGYLQQDPDQNSLGAYQASFSTKYKYSITSKGRHLVESGEGYVARKSQEKLILKITKNSYTINTWVLILSIISILLAIIALFR
;
A
#
# COMPACT_ATOMS: atom_id res chain seq x y z
N MET A 1 6.98 -10.33 0.36
CA MET A 1 6.06 -9.22 0.07
C MET A 1 4.67 -9.82 -0.05
N SER A 2 3.71 -9.38 0.78
CA SER A 2 2.34 -9.93 0.79
C SER A 2 1.58 -9.57 -0.48
N TYR A 3 0.46 -10.26 -0.76
CA TYR A 3 -0.41 -9.93 -1.89
C TYR A 3 -0.87 -8.47 -1.85
N GLU A 4 -1.21 -7.98 -0.66
CA GLU A 4 -1.74 -6.62 -0.45
C GLU A 4 -0.66 -5.56 -0.64
N GLU A 5 0.59 -5.85 -0.26
CA GLU A 5 1.75 -4.99 -0.55
C GLU A 5 2.00 -4.89 -2.05
N LYS A 6 1.85 -6.00 -2.79
CA LYS A 6 2.00 -6.05 -4.26
C LYS A 6 0.86 -5.32 -4.95
N LEU A 7 -0.37 -5.51 -4.49
CA LEU A 7 -1.57 -4.82 -4.96
C LEU A 7 -1.42 -3.31 -4.86
N ASP A 8 -1.10 -2.81 -3.66
CA ASP A 8 -0.99 -1.38 -3.40
C ASP A 8 0.14 -0.73 -4.20
N PHE A 9 1.30 -1.40 -4.28
CA PHE A 9 2.43 -0.93 -5.09
C PHE A 9 2.09 -0.82 -6.58
N VAL A 10 1.48 -1.86 -7.15
CA VAL A 10 1.12 -1.88 -8.57
C VAL A 10 0.03 -0.85 -8.87
N LEU A 11 -1.04 -0.81 -8.07
CA LEU A 11 -2.13 0.14 -8.31
C LEU A 11 -1.68 1.59 -8.16
N LYS A 12 -0.84 1.90 -7.17
CA LYS A 12 -0.28 3.25 -7.00
C LYS A 12 0.58 3.66 -8.20
N ARG A 13 1.47 2.78 -8.65
CA ARG A 13 2.30 3.01 -9.85
C ARG A 13 1.45 3.20 -11.10
N LEU A 14 0.41 2.39 -11.27
CA LEU A 14 -0.53 2.49 -12.38
C LEU A 14 -1.30 3.81 -12.38
N TYR A 15 -1.75 4.24 -11.19
CA TYR A 15 -2.45 5.50 -10.99
C TYR A 15 -1.52 6.70 -11.26
N GLU A 16 -0.30 6.72 -10.71
CA GLU A 16 0.68 7.80 -10.89
C GLU A 16 1.09 8.00 -12.36
N LYS A 17 1.22 6.91 -13.12
CA LYS A 17 1.57 6.99 -14.55
C LYS A 17 0.43 7.43 -15.44
N SER A 18 -0.75 7.75 -14.89
CA SER A 18 -1.96 8.07 -15.67
C SER A 18 -2.18 7.03 -16.77
N ALA A 19 -1.91 5.75 -16.46
CA ALA A 19 -1.93 4.68 -17.45
C ALA A 19 -3.39 4.32 -17.74
N PHE A 20 -4.05 5.16 -18.53
CA PHE A 20 -5.31 4.81 -19.21
C PHE A 20 -5.09 3.61 -20.15
N TYR A 21 -3.84 3.32 -20.50
CA TYR A 21 -3.38 2.29 -21.42
C TYR A 21 -2.11 1.61 -20.86
N MET A 22 -2.14 0.29 -20.63
CA MET A 22 -0.90 -0.43 -20.32
C MET A 22 -0.80 -1.83 -20.96
N PRO A 23 0.28 -2.09 -21.71
CA PRO A 23 0.63 -3.43 -22.19
C PRO A 23 1.03 -4.37 -21.04
N GLU A 24 0.74 -5.68 -21.19
CA GLU A 24 1.04 -6.72 -20.21
C GLU A 24 2.52 -6.75 -19.77
N ILE A 25 3.43 -6.44 -20.69
CA ILE A 25 4.88 -6.41 -20.43
C ILE A 25 5.25 -5.37 -19.38
N ILE A 26 4.63 -4.19 -19.44
CA ILE A 26 4.89 -3.15 -18.44
C ILE A 26 4.31 -3.60 -17.07
N LEU A 27 3.19 -4.33 -17.06
CA LEU A 27 2.64 -4.90 -15.83
C LEU A 27 3.61 -5.92 -15.23
N CYS A 28 4.25 -6.76 -16.06
CA CYS A 28 5.30 -7.70 -15.65
C CYS A 28 6.51 -6.96 -15.04
N ASP A 29 6.98 -5.90 -15.69
CA ASP A 29 8.15 -5.14 -15.25
C ASP A 29 7.92 -4.49 -13.86
N TYR A 30 6.70 -4.06 -13.55
CA TYR A 30 6.39 -3.49 -12.22
C TYR A 30 6.26 -4.54 -11.12
N LEU A 31 5.89 -5.76 -11.47
CA LEU A 31 5.72 -6.86 -10.50
C LEU A 31 7.02 -7.57 -10.16
N SER A 32 8.11 -7.19 -10.81
CA SER A 32 9.52 -7.36 -10.45
C SER A 32 10.28 -8.29 -11.41
N PRO A 33 11.57 -8.01 -11.65
CA PRO A 33 12.53 -8.98 -12.21
C PRO A 33 12.74 -10.27 -11.37
N ASN A 34 12.02 -10.43 -10.23
CA ASN A 34 12.20 -11.52 -9.25
C ASN A 34 10.92 -12.34 -9.01
N VAL A 35 9.85 -12.11 -9.77
CA VAL A 35 8.60 -12.88 -9.66
C VAL A 35 8.54 -13.87 -10.82
N SER A 36 8.23 -15.13 -10.52
CA SER A 36 8.09 -16.14 -11.56
C SER A 36 6.91 -15.79 -12.48
N GLN A 37 6.99 -16.18 -13.76
CA GLN A 37 5.93 -15.90 -14.72
C GLN A 37 4.55 -16.46 -14.27
N ASN A 38 4.54 -17.58 -13.55
CA ASN A 38 3.32 -18.19 -13.00
C ASN A 38 2.71 -17.34 -11.89
N GLU A 39 3.53 -16.87 -10.96
CA GLU A 39 3.09 -16.01 -9.85
C GLU A 39 2.57 -14.65 -10.36
N PHE A 40 3.16 -14.14 -11.46
CA PHE A 40 2.63 -12.98 -12.16
C PHE A 40 1.25 -13.24 -12.77
N GLN A 41 1.06 -14.37 -13.46
CA GLN A 41 -0.23 -14.69 -14.08
C GLN A 41 -1.33 -14.86 -13.02
N GLU A 42 -1.01 -15.51 -11.90
CA GLU A 42 -1.93 -15.65 -10.77
C GLU A 42 -2.27 -14.30 -10.15
N PHE A 43 -1.27 -13.45 -9.93
CA PHE A 43 -1.48 -12.12 -9.38
C PHE A 43 -2.33 -11.24 -10.32
N LYS A 44 -2.02 -11.24 -11.62
CA LYS A 44 -2.80 -10.54 -12.65
C LYS A 44 -4.24 -11.03 -12.68
N HIS A 45 -4.46 -12.34 -12.69
CA HIS A 45 -5.79 -12.93 -12.69
C HIS A 45 -6.58 -12.49 -11.46
N LYS A 46 -5.92 -12.46 -10.29
CA LYS A 46 -6.51 -12.00 -9.05
C LYS A 46 -6.85 -10.51 -9.05
N LEU A 47 -6.01 -9.65 -9.63
CA LEU A 47 -6.32 -8.22 -9.80
C LEU A 47 -7.58 -7.97 -10.64
N ILE A 48 -7.78 -8.78 -11.69
CA ILE A 48 -8.94 -8.70 -12.57
C ILE A 48 -10.18 -9.28 -11.86
N SER A 49 -10.04 -10.44 -11.23
CA SER A 49 -11.10 -11.10 -10.46
C SER A 49 -11.61 -10.21 -9.32
N ASP A 50 -10.69 -9.57 -8.60
CA ASP A 50 -11.01 -8.66 -7.50
C ASP A 50 -11.57 -7.30 -8.01
N GLY A 51 -11.55 -7.09 -9.33
CA GLY A 51 -12.13 -5.92 -9.99
C GLY A 51 -11.30 -4.66 -9.81
N TYR A 52 -9.99 -4.76 -9.55
CA TYR A 52 -9.08 -3.61 -9.50
C TYR A 52 -8.53 -3.26 -10.88
N LEU A 53 -8.42 -4.25 -11.76
CA LEU A 53 -8.09 -4.09 -13.17
C LEU A 53 -9.23 -4.60 -14.05
N GLN A 54 -9.40 -3.95 -15.20
CA GLN A 54 -10.26 -4.41 -16.27
C GLN A 54 -9.40 -4.78 -17.47
N GLN A 55 -9.75 -5.90 -18.10
CA GLN A 55 -9.13 -6.36 -19.34
C GLN A 55 -10.00 -5.90 -20.50
N ASP A 56 -9.48 -4.99 -21.30
CA ASP A 56 -10.15 -4.45 -22.48
C ASP A 56 -9.58 -5.11 -23.75
N PRO A 57 -10.41 -5.59 -24.67
CA PRO A 57 -9.94 -6.12 -25.94
C PRO A 57 -9.20 -5.02 -26.70
N ASP A 58 -8.00 -5.31 -27.19
CA ASP A 58 -7.26 -4.34 -27.98
C ASP A 58 -7.91 -4.18 -29.37
N GLN A 59 -8.78 -3.16 -29.51
CA GLN A 59 -9.42 -2.83 -30.78
C GLN A 59 -8.47 -2.12 -31.78
N ASN A 60 -7.22 -1.82 -31.40
CA ASN A 60 -6.23 -1.15 -32.25
C ASN A 60 -5.22 -2.13 -32.88
N SER A 61 -5.70 -3.23 -33.45
CA SER A 61 -4.98 -3.93 -34.52
C SER A 61 -5.15 -3.22 -35.88
N LEU A 62 -5.32 -1.89 -35.85
CA LEU A 62 -5.46 -0.99 -37.00
C LEU A 62 -4.60 0.25 -36.72
N GLY A 63 -3.40 0.30 -37.28
CA GLY A 63 -2.59 1.52 -37.34
C GLY A 63 -1.16 1.36 -36.82
N ALA A 64 -0.29 0.96 -37.73
CA ALA A 64 1.16 1.18 -37.74
C ALA A 64 1.68 2.22 -36.74
N TYR A 65 2.28 1.78 -35.62
CA TYR A 65 3.44 2.38 -34.92
C TYR A 65 3.62 1.66 -33.57
N GLN A 66 3.98 0.37 -33.58
CA GLN A 66 4.73 -0.35 -32.52
C GLN A 66 4.76 -1.84 -32.85
N ALA A 67 5.45 -2.18 -33.94
CA ALA A 67 5.83 -3.56 -34.23
C ALA A 67 6.92 -3.98 -33.23
N SER A 68 6.56 -4.77 -32.22
CA SER A 68 7.39 -5.86 -31.64
C SER A 68 6.71 -6.60 -30.47
N PHE A 69 5.59 -6.12 -29.93
CA PHE A 69 4.91 -6.80 -28.82
C PHE A 69 3.40 -6.85 -29.05
N SER A 70 2.95 -7.94 -29.67
CA SER A 70 1.51 -8.25 -29.84
C SER A 70 0.87 -8.56 -28.48
N THR A 71 0.47 -7.55 -27.72
CA THR A 71 -0.38 -7.76 -26.55
C THR A 71 -1.84 -7.88 -27.01
N LYS A 72 -2.41 -9.08 -26.89
CA LYS A 72 -3.80 -9.40 -27.28
C LYS A 72 -4.86 -8.61 -26.49
N TYR A 73 -4.46 -8.05 -25.35
CA TYR A 73 -5.36 -7.39 -24.41
C TYR A 73 -4.69 -6.16 -23.80
N LYS A 74 -5.52 -5.16 -23.49
CA LYS A 74 -5.18 -3.97 -22.74
C LYS A 74 -5.69 -4.11 -21.31
N TYR A 75 -5.01 -3.46 -20.36
CA TYR A 75 -5.46 -3.41 -18.98
C TYR A 75 -5.63 -1.96 -18.55
N SER A 76 -6.76 -1.68 -17.90
CA SER A 76 -7.11 -0.37 -17.35
C SER A 76 -7.44 -0.50 -15.87
N ILE A 77 -7.11 0.53 -15.08
CA ILE A 77 -7.48 0.58 -13.66
C ILE A 77 -8.98 0.90 -13.53
N THR A 78 -9.71 0.09 -12.76
CA THR A 78 -11.14 0.31 -12.54
C THR A 78 -11.38 1.46 -11.56
N SER A 79 -12.63 1.92 -11.44
CA SER A 79 -13.02 2.86 -10.39
C SER A 79 -12.68 2.36 -8.98
N LYS A 80 -12.82 1.04 -8.74
CA LYS A 80 -12.45 0.39 -7.48
C LYS A 80 -10.95 0.47 -7.22
N GLY A 81 -10.13 0.20 -8.23
CA GLY A 81 -8.67 0.32 -8.14
C GLY A 81 -8.23 1.75 -7.85
N ARG A 82 -8.83 2.74 -8.53
CA ARG A 82 -8.55 4.17 -8.30
C ARG A 82 -8.95 4.59 -6.89
N HIS A 83 -10.15 4.23 -6.45
CA HIS A 83 -10.63 4.56 -5.11
C HIS A 83 -9.71 4.00 -4.02
N LEU A 84 -9.18 2.78 -4.19
CA LEU A 84 -8.24 2.20 -3.21
C LEU A 84 -6.96 3.05 -3.06
N VAL A 85 -6.44 3.57 -4.17
CA VAL A 85 -5.25 4.42 -4.18
C VAL A 85 -5.56 5.83 -3.64
N GLU A 86 -6.67 6.43 -4.09
CA GLU A 86 -7.10 7.78 -3.72
C GLU A 86 -7.54 7.89 -2.26
N SER A 87 -8.24 6.89 -1.74
CA SER A 87 -8.70 6.84 -0.34
C SER A 87 -7.55 6.70 0.66
N GLY A 88 -6.35 6.34 0.19
CA GLY A 88 -5.24 6.02 1.08
C GLY A 88 -5.54 4.82 1.99
N GLU A 89 -6.55 4.00 1.67
CA GLU A 89 -6.88 2.78 2.39
C GLU A 89 -5.97 1.60 1.99
N GLY A 90 -5.02 1.83 1.09
CA GLY A 90 -4.00 0.90 0.68
C GLY A 90 -3.22 0.32 1.86
N TYR A 91 -2.75 -0.92 1.70
CA TYR A 91 -2.06 -1.66 2.74
C TYR A 91 -0.83 -0.91 3.29
N VAL A 92 -0.07 -0.22 2.44
CA VAL A 92 1.12 0.53 2.87
C VAL A 92 0.74 1.69 3.78
N ALA A 93 -0.38 2.36 3.49
CA ALA A 93 -0.89 3.46 4.31
C ALA A 93 -1.40 2.96 5.67
N ARG A 94 -2.16 1.84 5.70
CA ARG A 94 -2.60 1.21 6.97
C ARG A 94 -1.42 0.79 7.83
N LYS A 95 -0.43 0.11 7.27
CA LYS A 95 0.78 -0.33 7.99
C LYS A 95 1.59 0.86 8.54
N SER A 96 1.63 1.97 7.80
CA SER A 96 2.25 3.22 8.25
C SER A 96 1.49 3.83 9.43
N GLN A 97 0.15 3.88 9.37
CA GLN A 97 -0.69 4.36 10.46
C GLN A 97 -0.58 3.46 11.70
N GLU A 98 -0.61 2.14 11.55
CA GLU A 98 -0.41 1.19 12.66
C GLU A 98 0.94 1.41 13.34
N LYS A 99 2.01 1.63 12.57
CA LYS A 99 3.34 1.91 13.13
C LYS A 99 3.39 3.24 13.87
N LEU A 100 2.70 4.27 13.37
CA LEU A 100 2.58 5.57 14.04
C LEU A 100 1.76 5.46 15.33
N ILE A 101 0.63 4.75 15.30
CA ILE A 101 -0.20 4.48 16.47
C ILE A 101 0.62 3.74 17.52
N LEU A 102 1.31 2.66 17.15
CA LEU A 102 2.14 1.89 18.07
C LEU A 102 3.24 2.75 18.73
N LYS A 103 3.84 3.67 17.95
CA LYS A 103 4.85 4.63 18.45
C LYS A 103 4.25 5.63 19.43
N ILE A 104 3.08 6.20 19.11
CA ILE A 104 2.36 7.13 19.98
C ILE A 104 1.97 6.43 21.28
N THR A 105 1.34 5.26 21.19
CA THR A 105 0.90 4.47 22.35
C THR A 105 2.07 4.16 23.28
N LYS A 106 3.21 3.69 22.74
CA LYS A 106 4.41 3.40 23.54
C LYS A 106 4.96 4.65 24.23
N ASN A 107 4.95 5.80 23.55
CA ASN A 107 5.41 7.07 24.11
C ASN A 107 4.46 7.57 25.22
N SER A 108 3.15 7.45 25.03
CA SER A 108 2.15 7.80 26.04
C SER A 108 2.27 6.96 27.31
N TYR A 109 2.49 5.65 27.21
CA TYR A 109 2.75 4.80 28.38
C TYR A 109 4.00 5.24 29.15
N THR A 110 5.05 5.60 28.42
CA THR A 110 6.31 6.03 29.03
C THR A 110 6.11 7.35 29.79
N ILE A 111 5.43 8.33 29.18
CA ILE A 111 5.13 9.64 29.80
C ILE A 111 4.26 9.48 31.05
N ASN A 112 3.16 8.72 30.96
CA ASN A 112 2.26 8.51 32.11
C ASN A 112 2.97 7.83 33.29
N THR A 113 3.94 6.96 33.01
CA THR A 113 4.72 6.28 34.06
C THR A 113 5.63 7.26 34.81
N TRP A 114 6.32 8.15 34.09
CA TRP A 114 7.18 9.18 34.71
C TRP A 114 6.38 10.20 35.52
N VAL A 115 5.20 10.61 35.04
CA VAL A 115 4.30 11.53 35.77
C VAL A 115 3.84 10.92 37.09
N LEU A 116 3.51 9.62 37.11
CA LEU A 116 3.15 8.89 38.33
C LEU A 116 4.31 8.83 39.32
N ILE A 117 5.52 8.50 38.85
CA ILE A 117 6.72 8.42 39.70
C ILE A 117 7.04 9.78 40.33
N LEU A 118 7.01 10.86 39.54
CA LEU A 118 7.25 12.23 40.03
C LEU A 118 6.20 12.65 41.08
N SER A 119 4.94 12.27 40.87
CA SER A 119 3.86 12.57 41.82
C SER A 119 4.08 11.86 43.16
N ILE A 120 4.50 10.59 43.14
CA ILE A 120 4.80 9.81 44.35
C ILE A 120 5.99 10.40 45.10
N ILE A 121 7.07 10.77 44.40
CA ILE A 121 8.26 11.39 45.01
C ILE A 121 7.89 12.72 45.69
N SER A 122 7.06 13.54 45.03
CA SER A 122 6.61 14.82 45.59
C SER A 122 5.81 14.63 46.89
N ILE A 123 4.91 13.64 46.94
CA ILE A 123 4.16 13.29 48.16
C ILE A 123 5.11 12.80 49.26
N LEU A 124 6.09 11.95 48.94
CA LEU A 124 7.05 11.43 49.90
C LEU A 124 7.90 12.54 50.53
N LEU A 125 8.37 13.49 49.72
CA LEU A 125 9.12 14.67 50.18
C LEU A 125 8.28 15.55 51.10
N ALA A 126 6.99 15.75 50.78
CA ALA A 126 6.08 16.52 51.62
C ALA A 126 5.84 15.86 52.99
N ILE A 127 5.73 14.54 53.04
CA ILE A 127 5.60 13.79 54.30
C ILE A 127 6.86 13.95 55.15
N ILE A 128 8.05 13.78 54.57
CA ILE A 128 9.32 13.93 55.32
C ILE A 128 9.46 15.33 55.91
N ALA A 129 9.02 16.37 55.19
CA ALA A 129 9.05 17.75 55.67
C ALA A 129 8.11 18.01 56.85
N LEU A 130 7.00 17.28 56.97
CA LEU A 130 6.05 17.40 58.09
C LEU A 130 6.53 16.75 59.39
N PHE A 131 7.44 15.78 59.28
CA PHE A 131 8.02 15.05 60.43
C PHE A 131 9.42 15.55 60.81
N ARG A 132 9.84 16.71 60.27
CA ARG A 132 11.10 17.38 60.60
C ARG A 132 10.85 18.64 61.42
#